data_AF-A0A2D6KXA4-F1
#
_entry.id   AF-A0A2D6KXA4-F1
#
_cell.length_a   1.000
_cell.length_b   1.000
_cell.length_c   1.000
_cell.angle_alpha   90.00
_cell.angle_beta   90.00
_cell.angle_gamma   90.00
#
_symmetry.space_group_name_H-M   'P 1'
#
loop_
_entity.id
_entity.type
_entity.pdbx_description
1 polymer ?
#
loop_
_entity_poly.entity_id
_entity_poly.type
_entity_poly.pdbx_seq_one_letter_code
_entity_poly.pdbx_strand_id
1 'polypeptide(L)'
;MQKKAQISQIIVYLFIALVLVATVLFGYRLIKGMKHKAEIAELTKFETDLKSDIESVGRGSTVFETYYVPIGFREVCFFDYKADPFLAEAAYDPIVNDAYYGQVKENVFLVSNDPPVSYYIHSLKLTKPIDCVKVAGNKFELKLEGKGAATVISG
;
A
#
# COMPACT_ATOMS: atom_id res chain seq x y z
N MET A 1 29.64 -60.51 1.36
CA MET A 1 30.38 -59.24 1.59
C MET A 1 29.67 -57.98 1.07
N GLN A 2 28.39 -58.03 0.63
CA GLN A 2 27.73 -56.90 -0.06
C GLN A 2 26.92 -55.94 0.83
N LYS A 3 26.63 -56.27 2.10
CA LYS A 3 25.78 -55.45 2.97
C LYS A 3 26.40 -54.10 3.40
N LYS A 4 27.73 -53.95 3.37
CA LYS A 4 28.42 -52.70 3.77
C LYS A 4 28.31 -51.59 2.72
N ALA A 5 28.25 -51.93 1.43
CA ALA A 5 28.14 -50.96 0.34
C ALA A 5 26.73 -50.33 0.26
N GLN A 6 25.68 -51.11 0.55
CA GLN A 6 24.30 -50.62 0.55
C GLN A 6 24.02 -49.60 1.67
N ILE A 7 24.61 -49.79 2.85
CA ILE A 7 24.46 -48.85 3.97
C ILE A 7 25.08 -47.49 3.64
N SER A 8 26.23 -47.47 2.95
CA SER A 8 26.89 -46.22 2.54
C SER A 8 26.04 -45.44 1.53
N GLN A 9 25.40 -46.12 0.57
CA GLN A 9 24.51 -45.46 -0.39
C GLN A 9 23.28 -44.83 0.28
N ILE A 10 22.67 -45.53 1.25
CA ILE A 10 21.49 -45.00 1.99
C ILE A 10 21.86 -43.72 2.75
N ILE A 11 23.03 -43.68 3.40
CA ILE A 11 23.49 -42.50 4.13
C ILE A 11 23.71 -41.31 3.19
N VAL A 12 24.29 -41.56 2.00
CA VAL A 12 24.50 -40.50 0.98
C VAL A 12 23.16 -39.94 0.50
N TYR A 13 22.18 -40.79 0.21
CA TYR A 13 20.83 -40.33 -0.19
C TYR A 13 20.14 -39.53 0.92
N LEU A 14 20.31 -39.92 2.17
CA LEU A 14 19.77 -39.18 3.32
C LEU A 14 20.40 -37.79 3.43
N PHE A 15 21.71 -37.68 3.24
CA PHE A 15 22.41 -36.40 3.20
C PHE A 15 21.93 -35.51 2.05
N ILE A 16 21.77 -36.06 0.84
CA ILE A 16 21.25 -35.31 -0.31
C ILE A 16 19.84 -34.80 -0.02
N ALA A 17 18.96 -35.64 0.53
CA ALA A 17 17.61 -35.25 0.89
C ALA A 17 17.60 -34.13 1.94
N LEU A 18 18.47 -34.21 2.95
CA LEU A 18 18.60 -33.17 3.98
C LEU A 18 19.06 -31.84 3.38
N VAL A 19 20.06 -31.86 2.51
CA VAL A 19 20.55 -30.65 1.83
C VAL A 19 19.45 -30.04 0.96
N LEU A 20 18.72 -30.85 0.18
CA LEU A 20 17.61 -30.35 -0.64
C LEU A 20 16.52 -29.69 0.21
N VAL A 21 16.11 -30.32 1.31
CA VAL A 21 15.12 -29.75 2.24
C VAL A 21 15.63 -28.43 2.83
N ALA A 22 16.89 -28.38 3.26
CA ALA A 22 17.49 -27.15 3.77
C ALA A 22 17.48 -26.04 2.71
N THR A 23 17.95 -26.31 1.48
CA THR A 23 17.98 -25.35 0.38
C THR A 23 16.60 -24.81 0.05
N VAL A 24 15.57 -25.66 -0.01
CA VAL A 24 14.18 -25.23 -0.26
C VAL A 24 13.66 -24.33 0.86
N LEU A 25 13.90 -24.69 2.13
CA LEU A 25 13.47 -23.89 3.28
C LEU A 25 14.16 -22.52 3.31
N PHE A 26 15.47 -22.48 3.05
CA PHE A 26 16.22 -21.23 2.98
C PHE A 26 15.74 -20.36 1.80
N GLY A 27 15.55 -20.96 0.62
CA GLY A 27 15.02 -20.27 -0.55
C GLY A 27 13.66 -19.64 -0.29
N TYR A 28 12.73 -20.38 0.33
CA TYR A 28 11.41 -19.87 0.67
C TYR A 28 11.46 -18.69 1.65
N ARG A 29 12.29 -18.75 2.69
CA ARG A 29 12.45 -17.65 3.65
C ARG A 29 13.00 -16.39 3.01
N LEU A 30 13.97 -16.54 2.09
CA LEU A 30 14.55 -15.43 1.35
C LEU A 30 13.49 -14.75 0.46
N ILE A 31 12.71 -15.52 -0.30
CA ILE A 31 11.65 -14.97 -1.15
C ILE A 31 10.61 -14.22 -0.33
N LYS A 32 10.16 -14.79 0.79
CA LYS A 32 9.17 -14.12 1.66
C LYS A 32 9.72 -12.80 2.23
N GLY A 33 10.98 -12.78 2.65
CA GLY A 33 11.63 -11.57 3.15
C GLY A 33 11.82 -10.49 2.09
N MET A 34 12.15 -10.87 0.85
CA MET A 34 12.25 -9.93 -0.27
C MET A 34 10.90 -9.32 -0.63
N LYS A 35 9.83 -10.14 -0.66
CA LYS A 35 8.48 -9.65 -0.96
C LYS A 35 8.05 -8.53 0.01
N HIS A 36 8.23 -8.75 1.30
CA HIS A 36 7.88 -7.75 2.31
C HIS A 36 8.68 -6.45 2.18
N LYS A 37 9.98 -6.54 1.87
CA LYS A 37 10.81 -5.36 1.61
C LYS A 37 10.37 -4.60 0.35
N ALA A 38 9.95 -5.32 -0.69
CA ALA A 38 9.42 -4.71 -1.90
C ALA A 38 8.10 -3.97 -1.62
N GLU A 39 7.18 -4.57 -0.85
CA GLU A 39 5.93 -3.91 -0.44
C GLU A 39 6.18 -2.62 0.34
N ILE A 40 7.11 -2.64 1.30
CA ILE A 40 7.50 -1.43 2.05
C ILE A 40 8.09 -0.38 1.10
N ALA A 41 8.95 -0.78 0.16
CA ALA A 41 9.55 0.15 -0.80
C ALA A 41 8.50 0.78 -1.72
N GLU A 42 7.52 0.02 -2.19
CA GLU A 42 6.39 0.51 -3.00
C GLU A 42 5.51 1.48 -2.20
N LEU A 43 5.22 1.19 -0.93
CA LEU A 43 4.49 2.06 -0.03
C LEU A 43 5.22 3.39 0.23
N THR A 44 6.53 3.34 0.50
CA THR A 44 7.34 4.55 0.67
C THR A 44 7.41 5.37 -0.61
N LYS A 45 7.51 4.70 -1.76
CA LYS A 45 7.51 5.36 -3.07
C LYS A 45 6.16 6.05 -3.32
N PHE A 46 5.04 5.35 -3.07
CA PHE A 46 3.71 5.92 -3.16
C PHE A 46 3.57 7.20 -2.31
N GLU A 47 3.97 7.14 -1.04
CA GLU A 47 3.94 8.31 -0.14
C GLU A 47 4.77 9.48 -0.70
N THR A 48 5.97 9.17 -1.20
CA THR A 48 6.91 10.17 -1.72
C THR A 48 6.39 10.81 -2.99
N ASP A 49 5.93 10.01 -3.94
CA ASP A 49 5.41 10.45 -5.23
C ASP A 49 4.16 11.32 -5.01
N LEU A 50 3.20 10.84 -4.20
CA LEU A 50 1.98 11.59 -3.91
C LEU A 50 2.26 12.94 -3.23
N LYS A 51 3.20 12.99 -2.28
CA LYS A 51 3.63 14.25 -1.66
C LYS A 51 4.26 15.20 -2.67
N SER A 52 5.18 14.69 -3.48
CA SER A 52 5.87 15.47 -4.52
C SER A 52 4.89 16.04 -5.55
N ASP A 53 3.91 15.25 -5.98
CA ASP A 53 2.93 15.66 -6.97
C ASP A 53 1.99 16.73 -6.41
N ILE A 54 1.50 16.55 -5.18
CA ILE A 54 0.65 17.55 -4.51
C ILE A 54 1.37 18.89 -4.34
N GLU A 55 2.68 18.87 -4.05
CA GLU A 55 3.51 20.08 -3.90
C GLU A 55 3.87 20.72 -5.25
N SER A 56 3.98 19.95 -6.31
CA SER A 56 4.41 20.42 -7.64
C SER A 56 3.26 20.89 -8.53
N VAL A 57 2.00 20.54 -8.23
CA VAL A 57 0.83 20.99 -8.99
C VAL A 57 0.70 22.52 -8.88
N GLY A 58 1.03 23.20 -9.98
CA GLY A 58 0.95 24.64 -10.09
C GLY A 58 -0.47 25.20 -9.97
N ARG A 59 -0.57 26.49 -9.62
CA ARG A 59 -1.87 27.18 -9.53
C ARG A 59 -2.56 27.20 -10.89
N GLY A 60 -3.81 26.73 -10.94
CA GLY A 60 -4.64 26.67 -12.15
C GLY A 60 -4.32 25.51 -13.07
N SER A 61 -3.38 24.62 -12.72
CA SER A 61 -3.15 23.38 -13.47
C SER A 61 -4.08 22.27 -12.99
N THR A 62 -4.39 21.37 -13.91
CA THR A 62 -5.06 20.11 -13.64
C THR A 62 -4.20 19.02 -14.23
N VAL A 63 -3.87 18.02 -13.42
CA VAL A 63 -3.05 16.88 -13.81
C VAL A 63 -3.77 15.60 -13.42
N PHE A 64 -3.67 14.58 -14.26
CA PHE A 64 -4.16 13.24 -13.97
C PHE A 64 -2.94 12.36 -13.74
N GLU A 65 -2.76 11.87 -12.52
CA GLU A 65 -1.62 11.05 -12.15
C GLU A 65 -2.06 9.64 -11.78
N THR A 66 -1.27 8.67 -12.21
CA THR A 66 -1.49 7.26 -11.89
C THR A 66 -0.55 6.82 -10.80
N TYR A 67 -1.11 6.45 -9.66
CA TYR A 67 -0.37 5.93 -8.52
C TYR A 67 -0.39 4.42 -8.49
N TYR A 68 0.71 3.83 -8.04
CA TYR A 68 0.85 2.40 -7.83
C TYR A 68 0.91 2.12 -6.34
N VAL A 69 0.19 1.08 -5.90
CA VAL A 69 0.21 0.56 -4.53
C VAL A 69 0.47 -0.94 -4.56
N PRO A 70 0.99 -1.54 -3.48
CA PRO A 70 1.16 -2.98 -3.43
C PRO A 70 -0.13 -3.75 -3.70
N ILE A 71 0.01 -4.99 -4.14
CA ILE A 71 -1.13 -5.88 -4.37
C ILE A 71 -1.83 -6.17 -3.03
N GLY A 72 -3.16 -6.02 -2.99
CA GLY A 72 -3.98 -6.35 -1.82
C GLY A 72 -4.80 -5.18 -1.28
N PHE A 73 -4.47 -3.94 -1.68
CA PHE A 73 -5.30 -2.77 -1.38
C PHE A 73 -6.51 -2.71 -2.32
N ARG A 74 -7.67 -2.37 -1.75
CA ARG A 74 -8.97 -2.30 -2.44
C ARG A 74 -9.31 -0.86 -2.82
N GLU A 75 -8.99 0.09 -1.96
CA GLU A 75 -9.28 1.51 -2.14
C GLU A 75 -8.30 2.37 -1.36
N VAL A 76 -8.17 3.63 -1.78
CA VAL A 76 -7.41 4.67 -1.10
C VAL A 76 -8.36 5.80 -0.75
N CYS A 77 -8.49 6.09 0.53
CA CYS A 77 -9.37 7.11 1.07
C CYS A 77 -8.57 8.34 1.51
N PHE A 78 -9.06 9.52 1.14
CA PHE A 78 -8.51 10.81 1.48
C PHE A 78 -9.48 11.54 2.41
N PHE A 79 -8.93 12.29 3.37
CA PHE A 79 -9.71 13.08 4.32
C PHE A 79 -9.38 14.56 4.23
N ASP A 80 -10.44 15.37 4.33
CA ASP A 80 -10.33 16.80 4.58
C ASP A 80 -11.14 17.16 5.82
N TYR A 81 -10.45 17.24 6.96
CA TYR A 81 -11.05 17.63 8.24
C TYR A 81 -11.60 19.07 8.26
N LYS A 82 -11.28 19.89 7.25
CA LYS A 82 -11.80 21.26 7.11
C LYS A 82 -13.06 21.32 6.25
N ALA A 83 -13.39 20.24 5.53
CA ALA A 83 -14.61 20.16 4.75
C ALA A 83 -15.83 19.94 5.66
N ASP A 84 -17.01 20.30 5.16
CA ASP A 84 -18.25 20.27 5.93
C ASP A 84 -18.64 18.83 6.31
N PRO A 85 -18.63 18.45 7.60
CA PRO A 85 -18.91 17.08 8.04
C PRO A 85 -20.32 16.60 7.67
N PHE A 86 -21.27 17.49 7.38
CA PHE A 86 -22.61 17.11 6.91
C PHE A 86 -22.63 16.52 5.50
N LEU A 87 -21.52 16.65 4.76
CA LEU A 87 -21.32 16.04 3.44
C LEU A 87 -20.63 14.66 3.51
N ALA A 88 -20.32 14.15 4.70
CA ALA A 88 -19.75 12.83 4.85
C ALA A 88 -20.83 11.77 4.55
N GLU A 89 -20.66 11.04 3.43
CA GLU A 89 -21.54 9.92 3.11
C GLU A 89 -21.34 8.79 4.13
N ALA A 90 -22.43 8.23 4.64
CA ALA A 90 -22.42 7.22 5.72
C ALA A 90 -21.93 5.82 5.27
N ALA A 91 -21.32 5.69 4.09
CA ALA A 91 -21.12 4.41 3.39
C ALA A 91 -19.64 4.04 3.15
N TYR A 92 -18.72 4.49 4.00
CA TYR A 92 -17.31 4.08 3.94
C TYR A 92 -17.00 2.89 4.86
N ASP A 93 -15.84 2.27 4.63
CA ASP A 93 -15.32 1.19 5.50
C ASP A 93 -15.32 1.64 6.98
N PRO A 94 -15.72 0.78 7.94
CA PRO A 94 -15.78 1.15 9.35
C PRO A 94 -14.49 1.74 9.89
N ILE A 95 -13.33 1.30 9.40
CA ILE A 95 -12.02 1.81 9.84
C ILE A 95 -11.80 3.24 9.35
N VAL A 96 -12.25 3.55 8.14
CA VAL A 96 -12.18 4.89 7.53
C VAL A 96 -13.07 5.85 8.32
N ASN A 97 -14.27 5.42 8.69
CA ASN A 97 -15.18 6.22 9.53
C ASN A 97 -14.60 6.46 10.93
N ASP A 98 -14.08 5.42 11.58
CA ASP A 98 -13.47 5.53 12.91
C ASP A 98 -12.27 6.50 12.90
N ALA A 99 -11.40 6.41 11.89
CA ALA A 99 -10.28 7.34 11.71
C ALA A 99 -10.74 8.79 11.51
N TYR A 100 -11.79 9.01 10.71
CA TYR A 100 -12.34 10.34 10.47
C TYR A 100 -12.95 10.95 11.75
N TYR A 101 -13.84 10.23 12.44
CA TYR A 101 -14.47 10.72 13.67
C TYR A 101 -13.50 10.81 14.85
N GLY A 102 -12.47 9.95 14.88
CA GLY A 102 -11.38 10.01 15.85
C GLY A 102 -10.43 11.19 15.66
N GLN A 103 -10.57 11.96 14.57
CA GLN A 103 -9.70 13.09 14.22
C GLN A 103 -8.21 12.75 14.30
N VAL A 104 -7.86 11.57 13.76
CA VAL A 104 -6.46 11.17 13.66
C VAL A 104 -5.68 12.15 12.77
N LYS A 105 -4.36 12.18 12.92
CA LYS A 105 -3.54 13.17 12.22
C LYS A 105 -3.45 12.86 10.73
N GLU A 106 -3.42 11.59 10.39
CA GLU A 106 -3.29 11.05 9.05
C GLU A 106 -4.54 11.36 8.22
N ASN A 107 -4.36 11.66 6.93
CA ASN A 107 -5.44 12.06 6.03
C ASN A 107 -5.46 11.28 4.72
N VAL A 108 -4.65 10.22 4.62
CA VAL A 108 -4.65 9.27 3.51
C VAL A 108 -4.61 7.86 4.09
N PHE A 109 -5.53 7.00 3.68
CA PHE A 109 -5.70 5.64 4.20
C PHE A 109 -5.78 4.65 3.05
N LEU A 110 -4.91 3.65 3.06
CA LEU A 110 -4.94 2.54 2.12
C LEU A 110 -5.68 1.39 2.78
N VAL A 111 -6.85 1.05 2.23
CA VAL A 111 -7.75 0.04 2.78
C VAL A 111 -7.47 -1.31 2.13
N SER A 112 -7.19 -2.33 2.93
CA SER A 112 -7.00 -3.72 2.52
C SER A 112 -7.77 -4.66 3.45
N ASN A 113 -7.50 -5.97 3.37
CA ASN A 113 -7.98 -6.93 4.37
C ASN A 113 -7.03 -7.04 5.57
N ASP A 114 -5.82 -6.49 5.45
CA ASP A 114 -4.83 -6.37 6.50
C ASP A 114 -5.01 -5.01 7.23
N PRO A 115 -4.30 -4.75 8.33
CA PRO A 115 -4.36 -3.44 8.98
C PRO A 115 -4.08 -2.31 7.98
N PRO A 116 -4.90 -1.25 7.96
CA PRO A 116 -4.74 -0.16 7.02
C PRO A 116 -3.39 0.54 7.22
N VAL A 117 -2.82 1.00 6.13
CA VAL A 117 -1.64 1.87 6.15
C VAL A 117 -2.10 3.30 5.95
N SER A 118 -1.63 4.21 6.79
CA SER A 118 -2.07 5.61 6.79
C SER A 118 -0.90 6.59 6.73
N TYR A 119 -1.12 7.70 6.04
CA TYR A 119 -0.14 8.76 5.84
C TYR A 119 -0.72 10.13 6.12
N TYR A 120 0.15 11.06 6.50
CA TYR A 120 -0.18 12.48 6.56
C TYR A 120 0.46 13.22 5.38
N ILE A 121 -0.38 13.92 4.63
CA ILE A 121 0.00 14.74 3.48
C ILE A 121 -0.51 16.16 3.70
N HIS A 122 0.41 17.12 3.59
CA HIS A 122 0.08 18.53 3.75
C HIS A 122 -0.62 19.10 2.50
N SER A 123 -1.30 20.23 2.65
CA SER A 123 -1.90 20.98 1.53
C SER A 123 -2.94 20.23 0.67
N LEU A 124 -3.49 19.14 1.19
CA LEU A 124 -4.58 18.39 0.57
C LEU A 124 -5.91 19.06 0.90
N LYS A 125 -6.75 19.25 -0.13
CA LYS A 125 -8.15 19.64 0.02
C LYS A 125 -9.03 18.70 -0.79
N LEU A 126 -10.25 18.51 -0.33
CA LEU A 126 -11.24 17.69 -1.03
C LEU A 126 -12.50 18.48 -1.32
N THR A 127 -13.27 18.00 -2.30
CA THR A 127 -14.61 18.55 -2.58
C THR A 127 -15.65 18.01 -1.60
N LYS A 128 -15.38 16.83 -1.02
CA LYS A 128 -16.18 16.16 0.03
C LYS A 128 -15.27 15.85 1.23
N PRO A 129 -15.79 15.66 2.46
CA PRO A 129 -14.96 15.37 3.63
C PRO A 129 -14.12 14.10 3.52
N ILE A 130 -14.66 13.13 2.80
CA ILE A 130 -14.02 11.85 2.52
C ILE A 130 -14.18 11.61 1.02
N ASP A 131 -13.10 11.21 0.37
CA ASP A 131 -13.14 10.73 -1.01
C ASP A 131 -12.31 9.45 -1.12
N CYS A 132 -12.91 8.38 -1.64
CA CYS A 132 -12.27 7.07 -1.72
C CYS A 132 -12.22 6.59 -3.15
N VAL A 133 -11.02 6.25 -3.61
CA VAL A 133 -10.75 5.84 -4.98
C VAL A 133 -10.43 4.36 -5.00
N LYS A 134 -11.15 3.61 -5.83
CA LYS A 134 -10.95 2.16 -5.94
C LYS A 134 -9.62 1.85 -6.65
N VAL A 135 -8.91 0.86 -6.13
CA VAL A 135 -7.69 0.35 -6.75
C VAL A 135 -8.07 -0.73 -7.75
N ALA A 136 -7.68 -0.53 -9.01
CA ALA A 136 -7.87 -1.51 -10.08
C ALA A 136 -6.54 -2.23 -10.37
N GLY A 137 -6.45 -3.49 -9.95
CA GLY A 137 -5.22 -4.27 -10.02
C GLY A 137 -4.24 -3.85 -8.92
N ASN A 138 -3.35 -2.91 -9.23
CA ASN A 138 -2.36 -2.35 -8.31
C ASN A 138 -2.16 -0.84 -8.50
N LYS A 139 -3.11 -0.18 -9.16
CA LYS A 139 -3.03 1.24 -9.48
C LYS A 139 -4.39 1.91 -9.40
N PHE A 140 -4.35 3.22 -9.26
CA PHE A 140 -5.51 4.09 -9.32
C PHE A 140 -5.10 5.43 -9.91
N GLU A 141 -6.08 6.19 -10.40
CA GLU A 141 -5.85 7.49 -11.02
C GLU A 141 -6.43 8.57 -10.12
N LEU A 142 -5.70 9.67 -9.94
CA LEU A 142 -6.18 10.85 -9.25
C LEU A 142 -6.14 12.04 -10.17
N LYS A 143 -7.19 12.84 -10.11
CA LYS A 143 -7.19 14.20 -10.65
C LYS A 143 -6.71 15.15 -9.57
N LEU A 144 -5.61 15.84 -9.84
CA LEU A 144 -5.01 16.87 -8.99
C LEU A 144 -5.26 18.24 -9.61
N GLU A 145 -5.91 19.14 -8.87
CA GLU A 145 -6.20 20.51 -9.32
C GLU A 145 -5.60 21.55 -8.36
N GLY A 146 -4.63 22.34 -8.86
CA GLY A 146 -3.95 23.34 -8.05
C GLY A 146 -4.80 24.59 -7.85
N LYS A 147 -5.38 24.80 -6.66
CA LYS A 147 -6.17 26.00 -6.32
C LYS A 147 -5.38 27.04 -5.54
N GLY A 148 -4.11 27.20 -5.87
CA GLY A 148 -3.21 28.20 -5.29
C GLY A 148 -2.57 27.73 -3.99
N ALA A 149 -3.27 27.82 -2.86
CA ALA A 149 -2.72 27.47 -1.54
C ALA A 149 -2.90 25.97 -1.17
N ALA A 150 -3.57 25.20 -2.02
CA ALA A 150 -3.83 23.78 -1.80
C ALA A 150 -4.15 23.08 -3.12
N THR A 151 -3.94 21.77 -3.14
CA THR A 151 -4.28 20.89 -4.26
C THR A 151 -5.57 20.17 -3.94
N VAL A 152 -6.57 20.32 -4.80
CA VAL A 152 -7.85 19.63 -4.69
C VAL A 152 -7.72 18.27 -5.36
N ILE A 153 -8.08 17.22 -4.62
CA ILE A 153 -8.07 15.84 -5.11
C ILE A 153 -9.51 15.40 -5.40
N SER A 154 -9.65 14.63 -6.48
CA SER A 154 -10.86 13.85 -6.81
C SER A 154 -10.44 12.60 -7.58
N GLY A 155 -11.08 11.46 -7.33
CA GLY A 155 -10.88 10.24 -8.12
C GLY A 155 -12.15 9.59 -8.62
#